data_AF-A2TYY6-F1
#
_entry.id   AF-A2TYY6-F1
#
_cell.length_a   1.000
_cell.length_b   1.000
_cell.length_c   1.000
_cell.angle_alpha   90.00
_cell.angle_beta   90.00
_cell.angle_gamma   90.00
#
_symmetry.space_group_name_H-M   'P 1'
#
loop_
_entity.id
_entity.type
_entity.pdbx_description
1 polymer ?
#
loop_
_entity_poly.entity_id
_entity_poly.type
_entity_poly.pdbx_seq_one_letter_code
_entity_poly.pdbx_strand_id
1 'polypeptide(L)' 'MLTWSLPLLILVLLAVVLWFWAILDVSRSNFKNQKNKLLFFFLILVAPILGSIVYFQMKKSFISKEKRSFKPNFNTRS' A
#
# COMPACT_ATOMS: atom_id res chain seq x y z
N MET A 1 14.24 30.91 -19.88
CA MET A 1 13.01 31.03 -19.06
C MET A 1 12.31 29.69 -18.75
N LEU A 2 12.50 28.61 -19.52
CA LEU A 2 11.80 27.31 -19.34
C LEU A 2 12.45 26.33 -18.32
N THR A 3 13.64 26.62 -17.80
CA THR A 3 14.41 25.68 -16.97
C THR A 3 13.89 25.50 -15.54
N TRP A 4 13.15 26.49 -15.03
CA TRP A 4 12.63 26.48 -13.65
C TRP A 4 11.44 25.55 -13.43
N SER A 5 10.70 25.20 -14.50
CA SER A 5 9.54 24.30 -14.45
C SER A 5 9.90 22.81 -14.55
N LEU A 6 11.11 22.50 -15.00
CA LEU A 6 11.60 21.13 -15.18
C LEU A 6 11.61 20.30 -13.88
N PRO A 7 12.10 20.80 -12.72
CA PRO A 7 12.05 20.06 -11.46
C PRO A 7 10.61 19.82 -10.95
N LEU A 8 9.70 20.77 -11.18
CA LEU A 8 8.28 20.60 -10.82
C LEU A 8 7.63 19.45 -11.61
N LEU A 9 7.95 19.34 -12.89
CA LEU A 9 7.42 18.28 -13.75
C LEU A 9 7.91 16.89 -13.29
N ILE A 10 9.19 16.78 -12.91
CA ILE A 10 9.76 15.56 -12.32
C ILE A 10 9.06 15.22 -11.00
N LEU A 11 8.82 16.21 -10.14
CA LEU A 11 8.16 15.99 -8.86
C LEU A 11 6.72 15.47 -9.03
N VAL A 12 5.98 16.02 -10.00
CA VAL A 12 4.62 15.55 -10.34
C VAL A 12 4.68 14.12 -10.86
N LEU A 13 5.62 13.81 -11.75
CA LEU A 13 5.78 12.45 -12.28
C LEU A 13 6.08 11.45 -11.15
N LEU A 14 7.00 11.78 -10.24
CA LEU A 14 7.33 10.97 -9.08
C LEU A 14 6.13 10.78 -8.15
N ALA A 15 5.36 11.83 -7.91
CA ALA A 15 4.14 11.76 -7.10
C ALA A 15 3.11 10.80 -7.71
N VAL A 16 2.91 10.85 -9.03
CA VAL A 16 2.00 9.94 -9.74
C VAL A 16 2.50 8.50 -9.67
N VAL A 17 3.79 8.25 -9.91
CA VAL A 17 4.39 6.91 -9.80
C VAL A 17 4.21 6.35 -8.38
N LEU A 18 4.49 7.16 -7.37
CA LEU A 18 4.37 6.76 -5.96
C LEU A 18 2.91 6.48 -5.58
N TRP A 19 1.97 7.26 -6.10
CA TRP A 19 0.54 7.06 -5.90
C TRP A 19 0.03 5.76 -6.51
N PHE A 20 0.33 5.52 -7.79
CA PHE A 20 -0.02 4.26 -8.45
C PHE A 20 0.60 3.06 -7.75
N TRP A 21 1.84 3.19 -7.30
CA TRP A 21 2.52 2.14 -6.56
C TRP A 21 1.82 1.84 -5.23
N ALA A 22 1.38 2.86 -4.49
CA ALA A 22 0.62 2.67 -3.26
C ALA A 22 -0.72 1.95 -3.51
N ILE A 23 -1.44 2.29 -4.59
CA ILE A 23 -2.69 1.62 -4.98
C ILE A 23 -2.45 0.13 -5.28
N LEU A 24 -1.42 -0.20 -6.05
CA LEU A 24 -1.08 -1.58 -6.36
C LEU A 24 -0.65 -2.35 -5.11
N ASP A 25 0.13 -1.71 -4.24
CA ASP A 25 0.64 -2.31 -3.01
C ASP A 25 -0.50 -2.58 -2.00
N VAL A 26 -1.45 -1.65 -1.81
CA VAL A 26 -2.60 -1.87 -0.92
C VAL A 26 -3.52 -2.96 -1.44
N SER A 27 -3.71 -3.03 -2.77
CA SER A 27 -4.53 -4.05 -3.42
C SER A 27 -3.93 -5.45 -3.24
N ARG A 28 -2.60 -5.59 -3.37
CA ARG A 28 -1.88 -6.87 -3.21
C ARG A 28 -1.65 -7.26 -1.75
N SER A 29 -1.61 -6.29 -0.84
CA SER A 29 -1.32 -6.55 0.57
C SER A 29 -2.46 -7.27 1.28
N ASN A 30 -2.09 -8.24 2.11
CA ASN A 30 -3.01 -8.94 3.01
C ASN A 30 -3.08 -8.19 4.35
N PHE A 31 -4.16 -7.44 4.53
CA PHE A 31 -4.45 -6.75 5.78
C PHE A 31 -5.05 -7.73 6.79
N LYS A 32 -4.74 -7.53 8.08
CA LYS A 32 -5.37 -8.29 9.17
C LYS A 32 -6.90 -8.12 9.16
N ASN A 33 -7.35 -6.89 8.86
CA ASN A 33 -8.77 -6.52 8.81
C ASN A 33 -9.09 -5.87 7.46
N GLN A 34 -10.15 -6.36 6.80
CA GLN A 34 -10.61 -5.82 5.52
C GLN A 34 -11.06 -4.36 5.61
N LYS A 35 -11.67 -3.95 6.74
CA LYS A 35 -12.05 -2.55 6.99
C LYS A 35 -10.86 -1.60 6.91
N ASN A 36 -9.70 -2.01 7.44
CA ASN A 36 -8.48 -1.20 7.41
C ASN A 36 -7.93 -1.08 5.99
N LYS A 37 -7.99 -2.17 5.21
CA LYS A 37 -7.61 -2.15 3.78
C LYS A 37 -8.44 -1.13 2.99
N LEU A 38 -9.76 -1.13 3.20
CA LEU A 38 -10.67 -0.18 2.55
C LEU A 38 -10.39 1.26 3.00
N LEU A 39 -10.13 1.48 4.28
CA LEU A 39 -9.78 2.81 4.83
C LEU A 39 -8.50 3.36 4.17
N PHE A 40 -7.43 2.55 4.09
CA PHE A 40 -6.19 2.96 3.43
C PHE A 40 -6.37 3.16 1.93
N PHE A 41 -7.15 2.29 1.27
CA PHE A 41 -7.46 2.45 -0.15
C PHE A 41 -8.17 3.78 -0.41
N PHE A 42 -9.20 4.10 0.37
CA PHE A 42 -9.92 5.37 0.26
C PHE A 42 -9.02 6.58 0.57
N LEU A 43 -8.18 6.48 1.60
CA LEU A 43 -7.23 7.53 1.96
C LEU A 43 -6.25 7.84 0.83
N ILE A 44 -5.69 6.81 0.17
CA ILE A 44 -4.79 6.96 -0.98
C ILE A 44 -5.53 7.58 -2.16
N LEU A 45 -6.80 7.26 -2.37
CA LEU A 45 -7.60 7.73 -3.49
C LEU A 45 -8.01 9.20 -3.34
N VAL A 46 -8.38 9.62 -2.13
CA VAL A 46 -8.74 11.02 -1.82
C VAL A 46 -7.50 11.92 -1.70
N ALA A 47 -6.41 11.40 -1.16
CA ALA A 47 -5.17 12.16 -0.95
C ALA A 47 -3.98 11.43 -1.59
N PRO A 48 -3.66 11.69 -2.87
CA PRO A 48 -2.67 10.90 -3.61
C PRO A 48 -1.28 10.91 -2.98
N ILE A 49 -0.78 12.09 -2.60
CA ILE A 49 0.56 12.24 -2.04
C ILE A 49 0.55 11.88 -0.55
N LEU A 50 -0.28 12.58 0.24
CA LEU A 50 -0.33 12.39 1.70
C LEU A 50 -0.82 10.99 2.07
N GLY A 51 -1.87 10.48 1.40
CA GLY A 51 -2.42 9.15 1.64
C GLY A 51 -1.41 8.05 1.32
N SER A 52 -0.63 8.20 0.25
CA SER A 52 0.47 7.26 -0.05
C SER A 52 1.57 7.29 1.00
N ILE A 53 1.99 8.49 1.46
CA ILE A 53 3.00 8.63 2.52
C ILE A 53 2.52 7.97 3.82
N VAL A 54 1.31 8.31 4.27
CA VAL A 54 0.69 7.76 5.48
C VAL A 54 0.56 6.24 5.35
N TYR A 55 0.11 5.74 4.19
CA TYR A 55 0.05 4.33 3.89
C TYR A 55 1.41 3.63 4.09
N PHE A 56 2.46 4.10 3.43
CA PHE A 56 3.78 3.45 3.49
C PHE A 56 4.37 3.46 4.90
N GLN A 57 4.15 4.53 5.67
CA GLN A 57 4.61 4.61 7.06
C GLN A 57 3.84 3.65 7.98
N MET A 58 2.51 3.61 7.87
CA MET A 58 1.67 2.91 8.85
C MET A 58 1.35 1.46 8.47
N LYS A 59 1.43 1.07 7.20
CA LYS A 59 1.00 -0.26 6.71
C LYS A 59 1.62 -1.43 7.47
N LYS A 60 2.86 -1.29 7.94
CA LYS A 60 3.60 -2.35 8.67
C LYS A 60 2.88 -2.84 9.94
N SER A 61 2.07 -1.99 10.57
CA SER A 61 1.29 -2.36 11.76
C SER A 61 0.01 -3.15 11.41
N PHE A 62 -0.58 -2.83 10.25
CA PHE A 62 -1.89 -3.32 9.82
C PHE A 62 -1.84 -4.54 8.89
N ILE A 63 -0.72 -4.75 8.18
CA ILE A 63 -0.48 -5.94 7.35
C ILE A 63 -0.27 -7.15 8.27
N SER A 64 -0.85 -8.30 7.93
CA SER A 64 -0.62 -9.52 8.69
C SER A 64 0.84 -9.97 8.47
N LYS A 65 1.59 -10.08 9.57
CA LYS A 65 2.93 -10.68 9.57
C LYS A 65 2.89 -12.21 9.54
N GLU A 66 1.70 -12.80 9.42
CA GLU A 66 1.60 -14.26 9.34
C GLU A 66 2.34 -14.73 8.09
N LYS A 67 3.55 -15.24 8.32
CA LYS A 67 4.27 -16.08 7.39
C LYS A 67 3.33 -17.24 7.14
N ARG A 68 2.69 -17.29 5.96
CA ARG A 68 1.72 -18.31 5.55
C ARG A 68 2.27 -19.67 5.95
N SER A 69 1.89 -20.15 7.13
CA SER A 69 2.43 -21.36 7.72
C SER A 69 1.49 -22.45 7.29
N PHE A 70 1.95 -23.26 6.35
CA PHE A 70 1.23 -24.47 5.99
C PHE A 70 1.30 -25.40 7.20
N LYS A 71 0.23 -25.39 8.02
CA LYS A 71 0.00 -26.34 9.12
C LYS A 71 -1.06 -27.35 8.67
N PRO A 72 -0.72 -28.34 7.86
CA PRO A 72 -1.66 -29.39 7.51
C PRO A 72 -1.95 -30.23 8.75
N ASN A 73 -3.23 -30.41 9.08
CA ASN A 73 -3.64 -31.39 10.08
C ASN A 73 -3.90 -32.71 9.36
N PHE A 74 -2.87 -33.53 9.25
CA PHE A 74 -3.02 -34.91 8.80
C PHE A 74 -3.55 -35.74 9.98
N ASN A 75 -4.86 -35.69 10.21
CA ASN A 75 -5.51 -36.57 11.19
C ASN A 75 -5.56 -38.00 10.63
N THR A 76 -4.44 -38.71 10.68
CA THR A 76 -4.35 -40.15 10.42
C THR A 76 -4.77 -40.90 11.69
N ARG A 77 -6.08 -41.09 11.87
CA ARG A 77 -6.57 -42.14 12.78
C ARG A 77 -6.44 -43.48 12.05
N SER A 78 -5.45 -44.26 12.45
CA SER A 78 -5.33 -45.70 12.18
C SER A 78 -5.79 -46.48 13.40
#